data_AF-A0A0G1MU07-F1
#
_entry.id   AF-A0A0G1MU07-F1
#
_cell.length_a   1.000
_cell.length_b   1.000
_cell.length_c   1.000
_cell.angle_alpha   90.00
_cell.angle_beta   90.00
_cell.angle_gamma   90.00
#
_symmetry.space_group_name_H-M   'P 1'
#
loop_
_entity.id
_entity.type
_entity.pdbx_description
1 polymer ?
#
loop_
_entity_poly.entity_id
_entity_poly.type
_entity_poly.pdbx_seq_one_letter_code
_entity_poly.pdbx_strand_id
1 'polypeptide(L)'
;MLYTGKGDKGDTYFFGSKDRVSKASCQTEALGTLDELNSLLGVCRSQADVSNKQSRKKNKQKGISISKILEGVQQNLFIIQAAVAGADKRISQEKIKYAEGIINTIERELPPIKTFFLPGATELSSLIDYARTVARRTEREVVRFSETEKEVAPEIL
;
A
#
# COMPACT_ATOMS: atom_id res chain seq x y z
N MET A 1 -1.21 -26.79 4.26
CA MET A 1 -0.07 -26.78 5.19
C MET A 1 0.44 -25.33 5.25
N LEU A 2 0.44 -24.68 6.43
CA LEU A 2 0.76 -23.25 6.54
C LEU A 2 2.26 -22.93 6.68
N TYR A 3 3.11 -23.90 7.02
CA TYR A 3 4.56 -23.75 7.13
C TYR A 3 5.26 -24.97 6.51
N THR A 4 6.47 -24.80 5.96
CA THR A 4 7.21 -25.89 5.30
C THR A 4 8.62 -26.13 5.85
N GLY A 5 9.13 -25.23 6.71
CA GLY A 5 10.51 -25.26 7.23
C GLY A 5 11.62 -25.00 6.19
N LYS A 6 11.28 -24.90 4.90
CA LYS A 6 12.28 -24.78 3.81
C LYS A 6 13.12 -23.50 3.88
N GLY A 7 12.63 -22.46 4.55
CA GLY A 7 13.33 -21.19 4.68
C GLY A 7 13.99 -20.96 6.04
N ASP A 8 14.09 -21.98 6.89
CA ASP A 8 14.63 -21.85 8.25
C ASP A 8 16.14 -21.54 8.25
N LYS A 9 16.82 -21.79 7.12
CA LYS A 9 18.23 -21.44 6.91
C LYS A 9 18.44 -19.98 6.50
N GLY A 10 17.39 -19.17 6.47
CA GLY A 10 17.47 -17.74 6.15
C GLY A 10 17.28 -17.40 4.67
N ASP A 11 16.89 -18.36 3.85
CA ASP A 11 16.67 -18.21 2.41
C ASP A 11 15.21 -18.51 2.00
N THR A 12 14.83 -18.09 0.81
CA THR A 12 13.48 -18.23 0.26
C THR A 12 13.50 -18.44 -1.26
N TYR A 13 12.36 -18.78 -1.83
CA TYR A 13 12.15 -18.79 -3.28
C TYR A 13 11.14 -17.71 -3.66
N PHE A 14 11.38 -17.06 -4.79
CA PHE A 14 10.39 -16.19 -5.41
C PHE A 14 9.56 -16.93 -6.44
N PHE A 15 8.42 -16.35 -6.80
CA PHE A 15 7.52 -16.91 -7.79
C PHE A 15 8.25 -17.12 -9.12
N GLY A 16 8.23 -18.35 -9.64
CA GLY A 16 8.88 -18.71 -10.90
C GLY A 16 10.41 -18.80 -10.85
N SER A 17 11.05 -18.50 -9.72
CA SER A 17 12.50 -18.66 -9.57
C SER A 17 12.87 -20.08 -9.13
N LYS A 18 13.96 -20.60 -9.70
CA LYS A 18 14.60 -21.86 -9.26
C LYS A 18 15.70 -21.62 -8.22
N ASP A 19 16.14 -20.38 -8.07
CA ASP A 19 17.25 -20.01 -7.21
C ASP A 19 16.76 -19.59 -5.83
N ARG A 20 17.54 -19.97 -4.81
CA ARG A 20 17.33 -19.54 -3.43
C ARG A 20 17.90 -18.15 -3.25
N VAL A 21 17.12 -17.25 -2.69
CA VAL A 21 17.52 -15.88 -2.38
C VAL A 21 17.53 -15.68 -0.87
N SER A 22 18.52 -14.94 -0.37
CA SER A 22 18.56 -14.55 1.05
C SER A 22 17.31 -13.78 1.43
N LYS A 23 16.71 -14.07 2.59
CA LYS A 23 15.60 -13.29 3.14
C LYS A 23 15.99 -11.84 3.48
N ALA A 24 17.29 -11.53 3.48
CA ALA A 24 17.81 -10.18 3.65
C ALA A 24 18.14 -9.46 2.33
N SER A 25 17.72 -10.01 1.17
CA SER A 25 17.90 -9.32 -0.13
C SER A 25 17.05 -8.06 -0.24
N CYS A 26 17.41 -7.16 -1.16
CA CYS A 26 16.62 -5.95 -1.41
C CYS A 26 15.22 -6.31 -1.90
N GLN A 27 15.08 -7.34 -2.74
CA GLN A 27 13.76 -7.81 -3.18
C GLN A 27 12.89 -8.30 -2.01
N THR A 28 13.47 -9.03 -1.06
CA THR A 28 12.69 -9.52 0.10
C THR A 28 12.25 -8.36 0.99
N GLU A 29 13.12 -7.37 1.23
CA GLU A 29 12.78 -6.18 2.02
C GLU A 29 11.71 -5.33 1.33
N ALA A 30 11.80 -5.12 0.01
CA ALA A 30 10.78 -4.43 -0.77
C ALA A 30 9.41 -5.14 -0.68
N LEU A 31 9.39 -6.47 -0.80
CA LEU A 31 8.16 -7.27 -0.64
C LEU A 31 7.61 -7.21 0.78
N GLY A 32 8.47 -7.24 1.80
CA GLY A 32 8.08 -7.13 3.19
C GLY A 32 7.46 -5.78 3.53
N THR A 33 8.05 -4.68 3.05
CA THR A 33 7.51 -3.33 3.27
C THR A 33 6.21 -3.07 2.51
N LEU A 34 6.05 -3.64 1.30
CA LEU A 34 4.77 -3.65 0.57
C LEU A 34 3.67 -4.37 1.37
N ASP A 35 3.98 -5.53 1.95
CA ASP A 35 3.04 -6.31 2.75
C ASP A 35 2.68 -5.60 4.07
N GLU A 36 3.67 -4.97 4.71
CA GLU A 36 3.47 -4.17 5.92
C GLU A 36 2.53 -2.98 5.66
N LEU A 37 2.77 -2.24 4.57
CA LEU A 37 1.89 -1.15 4.15
C LEU A 37 0.47 -1.64 3.89
N ASN A 38 0.35 -2.74 3.14
CA ASN A 38 -0.95 -3.30 2.77
C ASN A 38 -1.74 -3.77 4.01
N SER A 39 -1.05 -4.39 4.97
CA SER A 39 -1.62 -4.81 6.24
C SER A 39 -2.09 -3.63 7.08
N LEU A 40 -1.29 -2.57 7.18
CA LEU A 40 -1.65 -1.34 7.89
C LEU A 40 -2.86 -0.65 7.25
N LEU A 41 -2.94 -0.60 5.92
CA LEU A 41 -4.12 -0.09 5.21
C LEU A 41 -5.36 -0.95 5.46
N GLY A 42 -5.19 -2.25 5.69
CA GLY A 42 -6.27 -3.15 6.13
C GLY A 42 -6.85 -2.75 7.49
N VAL A 43 -5.99 -2.35 8.44
CA VAL A 43 -6.42 -1.78 9.73
C VAL A 43 -7.19 -0.48 9.50
N CYS A 44 -6.64 0.46 8.72
CA CYS A 44 -7.32 1.71 8.37
C CYS A 44 -8.71 1.47 7.75
N ARG A 45 -8.81 0.50 6.82
CA ARG A 45 -10.06 0.15 6.14
C ARG A 45 -11.10 -0.36 7.13
N SER A 46 -10.71 -1.26 8.04
CA SER A 46 -11.60 -1.80 9.06
C SER A 46 -12.17 -0.70 9.97
N GLN A 47 -11.32 0.27 10.36
CA GLN A 47 -11.73 1.40 11.19
C GLN A 47 -12.64 2.39 10.44
N ALA A 48 -12.40 2.59 9.14
CA ALA A 48 -13.27 3.38 8.27
C ALA A 48 -14.67 2.75 8.12
N ASP A 49 -14.76 1.42 8.03
CA ASP A 49 -16.05 0.72 7.94
C ASP A 49 -16.87 0.81 9.23
N VAL A 50 -16.22 0.78 10.40
CA VAL A 50 -16.90 1.00 11.69
C VAL A 50 -17.50 2.41 11.73
N SER A 51 -16.71 3.42 11.38
CA SER A 51 -17.16 4.82 11.30
C SER A 51 -18.33 5.00 10.32
N ASN A 52 -18.26 4.36 9.15
CA ASN A 52 -19.33 4.41 8.13
C ASN A 52 -20.65 3.79 8.61
N LYS A 53 -20.60 2.66 9.34
CA LYS A 53 -21.80 2.02 9.90
C LYS A 53 -22.48 2.90 10.95
N GLN A 54 -21.70 3.63 11.76
CA GLN A 54 -22.24 4.59 12.73
C GLN A 54 -22.90 5.80 12.03
N SER A 55 -22.29 6.31 10.96
CA SER A 55 -22.80 7.47 10.19
C SER A 55 -24.06 7.13 9.38
N ARG A 56 -24.14 5.92 8.78
CA ARG A 56 -25.33 5.47 8.02
C ARG A 56 -26.59 5.34 8.88
N LYS A 57 -26.47 5.01 10.17
CA LYS A 57 -27.60 5.03 11.12
C LYS A 57 -28.19 6.43 11.35
N LYS A 58 -27.45 7.49 10.98
CA LYS A 58 -27.85 8.90 11.17
C LYS A 58 -28.35 9.60 9.90
N ASN A 59 -28.64 8.85 8.81
CA ASN A 59 -29.23 9.38 7.57
C ASN A 59 -28.48 10.62 6.99
N LYS A 60 -27.31 10.39 6.38
CA LYS A 60 -26.76 11.15 5.22
C LYS A 60 -25.25 10.96 5.16
N GLN A 61 -24.75 10.32 4.11
CA GLN A 61 -23.55 10.83 3.44
C GLN A 61 -23.44 10.21 2.04
N LYS A 62 -23.66 11.07 1.03
CA LYS A 62 -23.42 10.84 -0.40
C LYS A 62 -21.96 11.19 -0.75
N GLY A 63 -21.03 10.88 0.17
CA GLY A 63 -19.61 11.21 0.05
C GLY A 63 -18.76 10.02 -0.42
N ILE A 64 -17.49 10.26 -0.70
CA ILE A 64 -16.55 9.21 -1.09
C ILE A 64 -16.35 8.24 0.08
N SER A 65 -16.45 6.93 -0.19
CA SER A 65 -16.26 5.91 0.83
C SER A 65 -14.77 5.64 1.04
N ILE A 66 -14.21 6.13 2.15
CA ILE A 66 -12.79 5.92 2.52
C ILE A 66 -12.43 4.43 2.48
N SER A 67 -13.28 3.54 3.00
CA SER A 67 -13.01 2.10 2.99
C SER A 67 -12.93 1.50 1.58
N LYS A 68 -13.69 2.02 0.60
CA LYS A 68 -13.61 1.58 -0.80
C LYS A 68 -12.34 2.10 -1.48
N ILE A 69 -11.92 3.33 -1.16
CA ILE A 69 -10.62 3.85 -1.63
C ILE A 69 -9.50 2.94 -1.11
N LEU A 70 -9.48 2.69 0.20
CA LEU A 70 -8.45 1.87 0.83
C LEU A 70 -8.43 0.46 0.26
N GLU A 71 -9.59 -0.17 0.04
CA GLU A 71 -9.68 -1.46 -0.64
C GLU A 71 -9.06 -1.43 -2.05
N GLY A 72 -9.35 -0.41 -2.85
CA GLY A 72 -8.74 -0.23 -4.17
C GLY A 72 -7.22 -0.08 -4.10
N VAL A 73 -6.70 0.65 -3.11
CA VAL A 73 -5.26 0.79 -2.87
C VAL A 73 -4.64 -0.55 -2.47
N GLN A 74 -5.26 -1.31 -1.57
CA GLN A 74 -4.80 -2.65 -1.17
C GLN A 74 -4.73 -3.61 -2.37
N GLN A 75 -5.72 -3.57 -3.27
CA GLN A 75 -5.70 -4.36 -4.51
C GLN A 75 -4.55 -3.95 -5.43
N ASN A 76 -4.28 -2.65 -5.58
CA ASN A 76 -3.15 -2.16 -6.37
C ASN A 76 -1.80 -2.56 -5.75
N LEU A 77 -1.65 -2.47 -4.43
CA LEU A 77 -0.44 -2.93 -3.73
C LEU A 77 -0.20 -4.43 -3.92
N PHE A 78 -1.26 -5.25 -3.94
CA PHE A 78 -1.13 -6.67 -4.22
C PHE A 78 -0.63 -6.95 -5.65
N ILE A 79 -1.06 -6.16 -6.64
CA ILE A 79 -0.56 -6.22 -8.02
C ILE A 79 0.93 -5.84 -8.06
N ILE A 80 1.31 -4.76 -7.37
CA ILE A 80 2.70 -4.29 -7.27
C ILE A 80 3.57 -5.37 -6.62
N GLN A 81 3.13 -5.96 -5.51
CA GLN A 81 3.83 -7.01 -4.80
C GLN A 81 4.06 -8.24 -5.68
N ALA A 82 3.06 -8.63 -6.49
CA ALA A 82 3.23 -9.72 -7.46
C ALA A 82 4.27 -9.37 -8.55
N ALA A 83 4.26 -8.12 -9.05
CA ALA A 83 5.24 -7.66 -10.04
C ALA A 83 6.67 -7.65 -9.48
N VAL A 84 6.86 -7.11 -8.27
CA VAL A 84 8.14 -7.11 -7.56
C VAL A 84 8.61 -8.54 -7.27
N ALA A 85 7.69 -9.47 -6.98
CA ALA A 85 8.03 -10.89 -6.79
C ALA A 85 8.39 -11.63 -8.10
N GLY A 86 8.23 -10.99 -9.26
CA GLY A 86 8.61 -11.52 -10.57
C GLY A 86 7.46 -12.03 -11.45
N ALA A 87 6.20 -11.86 -11.04
CA ALA A 87 5.07 -12.20 -11.89
C ALA A 87 4.87 -11.16 -13.01
N ASP A 88 4.33 -11.57 -14.16
CA ASP A 88 3.95 -10.65 -15.24
C ASP A 88 2.64 -9.92 -14.88
N LYS A 89 2.78 -8.92 -14.00
CA LYS A 89 1.72 -8.05 -13.51
C LYS A 89 2.18 -6.60 -13.62
N ARG A 90 1.25 -5.71 -13.93
CA ARG A 90 1.52 -4.29 -14.15
C ARG A 90 0.41 -3.43 -13.57
N ILE A 91 0.78 -2.24 -13.10
CA ILE A 91 -0.17 -1.17 -12.84
C ILE A 91 -0.48 -0.47 -14.16
N SER A 92 -1.76 -0.31 -14.47
CA SER A 92 -2.18 0.40 -15.67
C SER A 92 -2.23 1.90 -15.43
N GLN A 93 -2.06 2.67 -16.50
CA GLN A 93 -2.18 4.13 -16.47
C GLN A 93 -3.57 4.60 -16.01
N GLU A 94 -4.63 3.81 -16.24
CA GLU A 94 -5.96 4.17 -15.72
C GLU A 94 -6.03 4.10 -14.19
N LYS A 95 -5.30 3.17 -13.55
CA LYS A 95 -5.27 3.06 -12.08
C LYS A 95 -4.57 4.26 -11.45
N ILE A 96 -3.51 4.76 -12.09
CA ILE A 96 -2.81 5.98 -11.66
C ILE A 96 -3.76 7.18 -11.77
N LYS A 97 -4.37 7.38 -12.95
CA LYS A 97 -5.35 8.45 -13.17
C LYS A 97 -6.54 8.39 -12.21
N TYR A 98 -6.98 7.19 -11.85
CA TYR A 98 -8.04 7.01 -10.86
C TYR A 98 -7.60 7.49 -9.47
N ALA A 99 -6.37 7.18 -9.04
CA ALA A 99 -5.82 7.66 -7.78
C ALA A 99 -5.66 9.20 -7.78
N GLU A 100 -5.15 9.78 -8.87
CA GLU A 100 -5.08 11.24 -9.06
C GLU A 100 -6.47 11.88 -8.98
N GLY A 101 -7.49 11.26 -9.58
CA GLY A 101 -8.88 11.72 -9.50
C GLY A 101 -9.42 11.75 -8.06
N ILE A 102 -9.06 10.75 -7.24
CA ILE A 102 -9.41 10.72 -5.81
C ILE A 102 -8.72 11.88 -5.07
N ILE A 103 -7.41 12.07 -5.29
CA ILE A 103 -6.63 13.16 -4.67
C ILE A 103 -7.26 14.51 -5.00
N ASN A 104 -7.52 14.77 -6.29
CA ASN A 104 -8.17 15.99 -6.75
C ASN A 104 -9.54 16.23 -6.10
N THR A 105 -10.29 15.17 -5.82
CA THR A 105 -11.60 15.32 -5.17
C THR A 105 -11.45 15.68 -3.70
N ILE A 106 -10.51 15.05 -2.99
CA ILE A 106 -10.21 15.35 -1.58
C ILE A 106 -9.67 16.77 -1.44
N GLU A 107 -8.73 17.19 -2.30
CA GLU A 107 -8.13 18.52 -2.26
C GLU A 107 -9.17 19.64 -2.41
N ARG A 108 -10.22 19.44 -3.21
CA ARG A 108 -11.32 20.42 -3.37
C ARG A 108 -12.14 20.63 -2.10
N GLU A 109 -12.13 19.66 -1.17
CA GLU A 109 -12.81 19.78 0.11
C GLU A 109 -11.91 20.40 1.20
N LEU A 110 -10.61 20.51 0.94
CA LEU A 110 -9.66 21.06 1.91
C LEU A 110 -9.58 22.60 1.80
N PRO A 111 -9.54 23.31 2.93
CA PRO A 111 -9.17 24.72 2.91
C PRO A 111 -7.70 24.88 2.45
N PRO A 112 -7.30 26.06 1.96
CA PRO A 112 -5.91 26.31 1.57
C PRO A 112 -4.93 25.93 2.69
N ILE A 113 -4.02 24.99 2.39
CA ILE A 113 -3.00 24.54 3.34
C ILE A 113 -1.92 25.60 3.43
N LYS A 114 -1.89 26.34 4.55
CA LYS A 114 -0.94 27.45 4.78
C LYS A 114 0.20 27.11 5.73
N THR A 115 0.09 26.00 6.46
CA THR A 115 1.05 25.58 7.48
C THR A 115 1.16 24.06 7.51
N PHE A 116 2.27 23.55 8.05
CA PHE A 116 2.35 22.13 8.42
C PHE A 116 1.35 21.81 9.54
N PHE A 117 0.85 20.59 9.52
CA PHE A 117 -0.05 20.04 10.55
C PHE A 117 0.61 18.86 11.24
N LEU A 118 0.31 18.71 12.53
CA LEU A 118 0.70 17.52 13.29
C LEU A 118 -0.22 16.35 12.87
N PRO A 119 0.34 15.17 12.54
CA PRO A 119 -0.48 14.01 12.18
C PRO A 119 -1.33 13.52 13.35
N GLY A 120 -2.49 12.95 13.05
CA GLY A 120 -3.31 12.22 14.04
C GLY A 120 -4.36 13.02 14.80
N ALA A 121 -5.21 13.79 14.10
CA ALA A 121 -6.36 14.46 14.71
C ALA A 121 -7.46 13.50 15.22
N THR A 122 -7.60 12.32 14.61
CA THR A 122 -8.52 11.24 14.97
C THR A 122 -7.77 9.91 14.92
N GLU A 123 -8.34 8.86 15.52
CA GLU A 123 -7.74 7.52 15.44
C GLU A 123 -7.52 7.08 13.98
N LEU A 124 -8.55 7.18 13.13
CA LEU A 124 -8.43 6.82 11.72
C LEU A 124 -7.40 7.69 10.98
N SER A 125 -7.42 9.02 11.20
CA SER A 125 -6.45 9.89 10.54
C SER A 125 -5.02 9.61 11.01
N SER A 126 -4.81 9.27 12.29
CA SER A 126 -3.50 8.90 12.83
C SER A 126 -2.95 7.63 12.19
N LEU A 127 -3.81 6.64 11.95
CA LEU A 127 -3.44 5.41 11.26
C LEU A 127 -3.13 5.67 9.78
N ILE A 128 -3.89 6.54 9.12
CA ILE A 128 -3.62 6.95 7.73
C ILE A 128 -2.31 7.74 7.64
N ASP A 129 -2.03 8.63 8.58
CA ASP A 129 -0.77 9.36 8.66
C ASP A 129 0.41 8.42 8.90
N TYR A 130 0.23 7.39 9.73
CA TYR A 130 1.23 6.35 9.91
C TYR A 130 1.44 5.57 8.61
N ALA A 131 0.35 5.14 7.95
CA ALA A 131 0.42 4.47 6.67
C ALA A 131 1.14 5.28 5.59
N ARG A 132 0.95 6.61 5.57
CA ARG A 132 1.70 7.53 4.69
C ARG A 132 3.21 7.43 4.94
N THR A 133 3.67 7.32 6.19
CA THR A 133 5.12 7.17 6.46
C THR A 133 5.65 5.81 6.01
N VAL A 134 4.88 4.74 6.19
CA VAL A 134 5.22 3.39 5.72
C VAL A 134 5.23 3.32 4.19
N ALA A 135 4.29 4.01 3.52
CA ALA A 135 4.27 4.14 2.07
C ALA A 135 5.56 4.77 1.54
N ARG A 136 6.02 5.86 2.15
CA ARG A 136 7.29 6.50 1.78
C ARG A 136 8.51 5.63 2.08
N ARG A 137 8.47 4.78 3.12
CA ARG A 137 9.53 3.79 3.35
C ARG A 137 9.52 2.73 2.25
N THR A 138 8.34 2.19 1.95
CA THR A 138 8.12 1.21 0.87
C THR A 138 8.64 1.73 -0.46
N GLU A 139 8.32 2.98 -0.82
CA GLU A 139 8.85 3.67 -2.00
C GLU A 139 10.38 3.58 -2.08
N ARG A 140 11.09 3.95 -1.01
CA ARG A 140 12.57 3.89 -0.97
C ARG A 140 13.11 2.45 -1.11
N GLU A 141 12.44 1.48 -0.50
CA GLU A 141 12.83 0.07 -0.59
C GLU A 141 12.63 -0.48 -2.02
N VAL A 142 11.52 -0.12 -2.68
CA VAL A 142 11.24 -0.51 -4.06
C VAL A 142 12.19 0.20 -5.04
N VAL A 143 12.50 1.48 -4.83
CA VAL A 143 13.53 2.20 -5.59
C VAL A 143 14.89 1.51 -5.44
N ARG A 144 15.30 1.19 -4.20
CA ARG A 144 16.58 0.48 -3.97
C ARG A 144 16.61 -0.87 -4.68
N PHE A 145 15.52 -1.64 -4.63
CA PHE A 145 15.41 -2.90 -5.37
C PHE A 145 15.53 -2.68 -6.89
N SER A 146 14.86 -1.65 -7.43
CA SER A 146 14.89 -1.29 -8.85
C SER A 146 16.30 -0.95 -9.34
N GLU A 147 17.08 -0.25 -8.52
CA GLU A 147 18.45 0.17 -8.84
C GLU A 147 19.49 -0.95 -8.68
N THR A 148 19.27 -1.90 -7.76
CA THR A 148 20.31 -2.86 -7.34
C THR A 148 20.14 -4.27 -7.91
N GLU A 149 18.91 -4.72 -8.13
CA GLU A 149 18.64 -6.11 -8.51
C GLU A 149 17.89 -6.21 -9.84
N LYS A 150 16.77 -5.49 -9.99
CA LYS A 150 15.95 -5.58 -11.20
C LYS A 150 15.07 -4.34 -11.38
N GLU A 151 15.23 -3.69 -12.53
CA GLU A 151 14.42 -2.55 -12.93
C GLU A 151 12.91 -2.90 -12.89
N VAL A 152 12.14 -2.08 -12.19
CA VAL A 152 10.68 -2.16 -12.16
C VAL A 152 10.07 -1.16 -13.13
N ALA A 153 8.84 -1.42 -13.56
CA ALA A 153 8.12 -0.49 -14.41
C ALA A 153 7.92 0.86 -13.70
N PRO A 154 8.05 2.01 -14.39
CA PRO A 154 7.87 3.33 -13.78
C PRO A 154 6.52 3.51 -13.08
N GLU A 155 5.47 2.81 -13.52
CA GLU A 155 4.14 2.84 -12.89
C GLU A 155 4.08 2.25 -11.46
N ILE A 156 5.14 1.57 -11.03
CA ILE A 156 5.27 1.00 -9.68
C ILE A 156 5.91 2.00 -8.71
N LEU A 157 6.67 2.97 -9.22
CA LEU A 157 7.38 4.00 -8.45
C LEU A 157 6.48 5.23 -8.25
#